data_AF-A0A1Q6R990-F1
#
_entry.id   AF-A0A1Q6R990-F1
#
_cell.length_a   1.000
_cell.length_b   1.000
_cell.length_c   1.000
_cell.angle_alpha   90.00
_cell.angle_beta   90.00
_cell.angle_gamma   90.00
#
_symmetry.space_group_name_H-M   'P 1'
#
loop_
_entity.id
_entity.type
_entity.pdbx_description
1 polymer ?
#
loop_
_entity_poly.entity_id
_entity_poly.type
_entity_poly.pdbx_seq_one_letter_code
_entity_poly.pdbx_strand_id
1 'polypeptide(L)'
;MGIFRGVELKGWNVDRFDGVAVRQHHENGSVSVELDVTTKCHAGCEIYADFDGKRVLLKNGHGIIKVDNPKLWWARGYGDQPLYDLDVELVCGGEVIDRCHKQLGLRTLTVSTEPDADGKGSEFCFVLNGVKIFSMGANLVPMDNLLSRITDQRWETIVRQAVDANFNTLRVWGGGYYPDSRFYELCDQYGLLVWQDFMVACANIYLTSEMAEEFTQEAICNLKRLHHHASLALLCGNNEMESGVINCCARLMPRTSPPGRPVPPPAAVLTTRTTPPRATPTTGRSGTAAFPSPPIVKSASASAPSTALRASPP
;
A
#
# COMPACT_ATOMS: atom_id res chain seq x y z
N MET A 1 -11.25 -16.01 -21.90
CA MET A 1 -11.97 -14.92 -22.60
C MET A 1 -13.40 -14.88 -22.08
N GLY A 2 -13.88 -13.70 -21.69
CA GLY A 2 -15.24 -13.52 -21.17
C GLY A 2 -15.44 -12.14 -20.55
N ILE A 3 -16.70 -11.72 -20.43
CA ILE A 3 -17.07 -10.50 -19.69
C ILE A 3 -16.93 -10.82 -18.20
N PHE A 4 -15.85 -10.35 -17.58
CA PHE A 4 -15.53 -10.70 -16.18
C PHE A 4 -15.88 -9.59 -15.17
N ARG A 5 -16.30 -8.42 -15.64
CA ARG A 5 -16.83 -7.30 -14.84
C ARG A 5 -18.23 -6.93 -15.29
N GLY A 6 -18.95 -6.16 -14.47
CA GLY A 6 -20.30 -5.71 -14.77
C GLY A 6 -20.40 -4.93 -16.09
N VAL A 7 -21.53 -5.08 -16.77
CA VAL A 7 -21.90 -4.31 -17.97
C VAL A 7 -23.13 -3.49 -17.62
N GLU A 8 -23.08 -2.20 -17.93
CA GLU A 8 -24.14 -1.25 -17.58
C GLU A 8 -24.51 -0.39 -18.79
N LEU A 9 -25.80 -0.06 -18.90
CA LEU A 9 -26.29 0.96 -19.84
C LEU A 9 -26.65 2.20 -19.02
N LYS A 10 -25.83 3.24 -19.12
CA LYS A 10 -26.04 4.52 -18.44
C LYS A 10 -26.65 5.53 -19.41
N GLY A 11 -27.90 5.92 -19.18
CA GLY A 11 -28.56 7.02 -19.90
C GLY A 11 -28.48 8.32 -19.09
N TRP A 12 -28.25 9.44 -19.76
CA TRP A 12 -28.30 10.78 -19.17
C TRP A 12 -28.84 11.78 -20.20
N ASN A 13 -29.42 12.89 -19.73
CA ASN A 13 -30.05 13.89 -20.61
C ASN A 13 -29.15 15.11 -20.83
N VAL A 14 -28.54 15.63 -19.76
CA VAL A 14 -27.84 16.93 -19.78
C VAL A 14 -26.34 16.73 -19.69
N ASP A 15 -25.85 16.23 -18.56
CA ASP A 15 -24.42 16.03 -18.31
C ASP A 15 -24.26 14.98 -17.20
N ARG A 16 -23.02 14.56 -16.95
CA ARG A 16 -22.62 13.64 -15.88
C ARG A 16 -21.15 13.84 -15.54
N PHE A 17 -20.73 13.34 -14.38
CA PHE A 17 -19.33 13.36 -14.00
C PHE A 17 -18.47 12.49 -14.94
N ASP A 18 -17.31 13.03 -15.30
CA ASP A 18 -16.20 12.33 -15.95
C ASP A 18 -15.12 11.94 -14.95
N GLY A 19 -14.82 12.81 -13.99
CA GLY A 19 -13.83 12.58 -12.95
C GLY A 19 -14.06 13.45 -11.73
N VAL A 20 -13.75 12.89 -10.57
CA VAL A 20 -13.70 13.61 -9.28
C VAL A 20 -12.36 13.27 -8.67
N ALA A 21 -11.40 14.19 -8.78
CA ALA A 21 -10.07 14.07 -8.23
C ALA A 21 -10.00 14.77 -6.87
N VAL A 22 -9.30 14.14 -5.92
CA VAL A 22 -9.15 14.63 -4.55
C VAL A 22 -7.67 14.77 -4.21
N ARG A 23 -7.27 15.91 -3.65
CA ARG A 23 -5.95 16.12 -3.04
C ARG A 23 -6.08 16.63 -1.63
N GLN A 24 -5.10 16.29 -0.79
CA GLN A 24 -5.07 16.70 0.61
C GLN A 24 -3.82 17.54 0.85
N HIS A 25 -4.01 18.72 1.41
CA HIS A 25 -2.93 19.60 1.86
C HIS A 25 -2.98 19.68 3.39
N HIS A 26 -1.96 19.15 4.05
CA HIS A 26 -1.90 19.04 5.52
C HIS A 26 -1.05 20.18 6.07
N GLU A 27 -1.64 21.06 6.88
CA GLU A 27 -0.97 22.23 7.46
C GLU A 27 -1.46 22.52 8.88
N ASN A 28 -0.54 22.66 9.84
CA ASN A 28 -0.77 23.25 11.17
C ASN A 28 -2.08 22.83 11.85
N GLY A 29 -2.31 21.52 12.02
CA GLY A 29 -3.50 20.99 12.70
C GLY A 29 -4.78 21.04 11.87
N SER A 30 -4.69 21.27 10.57
CA SER A 30 -5.80 21.28 9.63
C SER A 30 -5.47 20.58 8.32
N VAL A 31 -6.50 20.18 7.59
CA VAL A 31 -6.37 19.58 6.26
C VAL A 31 -7.31 20.29 5.29
N SER A 32 -6.75 20.79 4.19
CA SER A 32 -7.52 21.30 3.06
C SER A 32 -7.71 20.18 2.05
N VAL A 33 -8.96 19.81 1.81
CA VAL A 33 -9.37 18.86 0.77
C VAL A 33 -9.69 19.64 -0.49
N GLU A 34 -8.81 19.54 -1.47
CA GLU A 34 -8.94 20.14 -2.79
C GLU A 34 -9.64 19.16 -3.73
N LEU A 35 -10.60 19.67 -4.49
CA LEU A 35 -11.41 18.93 -5.43
C LEU A 35 -11.24 19.53 -6.83
N ASP A 36 -10.95 18.67 -7.80
CA ASP A 36 -11.07 18.96 -9.23
C ASP A 36 -12.07 18.01 -9.85
N VAL A 37 -13.16 18.56 -10.37
CA VAL A 37 -14.29 17.81 -10.92
C VAL A 37 -14.49 18.17 -12.38
N THR A 38 -14.52 17.15 -13.23
CA THR A 38 -14.81 17.28 -14.65
C THR A 38 -16.13 16.63 -15.00
N THR A 39 -16.84 17.21 -15.97
CA THR A 39 -18.07 16.64 -16.54
C THR A 39 -17.84 16.26 -18.00
N LYS A 40 -18.72 15.40 -18.54
CA LYS A 40 -18.56 14.87 -19.90
C LYS A 40 -18.97 15.86 -20.98
N CYS A 41 -20.01 16.66 -20.74
CA CYS A 41 -20.64 17.52 -21.75
C CYS A 41 -20.36 19.01 -21.51
N HIS A 42 -19.79 19.39 -20.37
CA HIS A 42 -19.53 20.79 -19.99
C HIS A 42 -20.78 21.68 -20.10
N ALA A 43 -21.93 21.19 -19.66
CA ALA A 43 -23.23 21.85 -19.86
C ALA A 43 -23.45 23.12 -19.00
N GLY A 44 -22.44 23.57 -18.25
CA GLY A 44 -22.52 24.75 -17.38
C GLY A 44 -23.34 24.55 -16.10
N CYS A 45 -23.56 23.29 -15.70
CA CYS A 45 -24.25 22.93 -14.47
C CYS A 45 -23.45 23.34 -13.22
N GLU A 46 -24.15 23.54 -12.11
CA GLU A 46 -23.53 23.81 -10.82
C GLU A 46 -23.01 22.51 -10.20
N ILE A 47 -21.87 22.55 -9.53
CA ILE A 47 -21.29 21.38 -8.85
C ILE A 47 -21.14 21.71 -7.37
N TYR A 48 -21.79 20.93 -6.52
CA TYR A 48 -21.68 21.07 -5.08
C TYR A 48 -20.88 19.90 -4.51
N ALA A 49 -20.01 20.18 -3.55
CA ALA A 49 -19.33 19.17 -2.75
C ALA A 49 -19.70 19.35 -1.27
N ASP A 50 -20.07 18.27 -0.61
CA ASP A 50 -20.28 18.18 0.83
C ASP A 50 -19.19 17.30 1.44
N PHE A 51 -18.48 17.85 2.43
CA PHE A 51 -17.44 17.15 3.16
C PHE A 51 -17.36 17.69 4.59
N ASP A 52 -17.32 16.80 5.59
CA ASP A 52 -17.29 17.18 7.02
C ASP A 52 -18.44 18.14 7.40
N GLY A 53 -19.63 17.92 6.83
CA GLY A 53 -20.83 18.75 7.03
C GLY A 53 -20.73 20.15 6.42
N LYS A 54 -19.72 20.41 5.58
CA LYS A 54 -19.53 21.67 4.87
C LYS A 54 -19.85 21.47 3.39
N ARG A 55 -20.92 22.13 2.93
CA ARG A 55 -21.28 22.19 1.51
C ARG A 55 -20.69 23.43 0.84
N VAL A 56 -19.99 23.24 -0.28
CA VAL A 56 -19.41 24.32 -1.09
C VAL A 56 -19.80 24.19 -2.55
N LEU A 57 -19.94 25.32 -3.24
CA LEU A 57 -20.09 25.39 -4.70
C LEU A 57 -18.71 25.41 -5.35
N LEU A 58 -18.41 24.44 -6.21
CA LEU A 58 -17.16 24.39 -6.97
C LEU A 58 -17.21 25.39 -8.13
N LYS A 59 -16.19 26.24 -8.23
CA LYS A 59 -16.05 27.22 -9.31
C LYS A 59 -15.25 26.60 -10.44
N ASN A 60 -15.86 26.50 -11.62
CA ASN A 60 -15.26 25.83 -12.80
C ASN A 60 -14.77 24.40 -12.48
N GLY A 61 -15.53 23.66 -11.68
CA GLY A 61 -15.16 22.30 -11.25
C GLY A 61 -14.13 22.24 -10.12
N HIS A 62 -13.61 23.37 -9.64
CA HIS A 62 -12.59 23.43 -8.60
C HIS A 62 -13.13 23.99 -7.28
N GLY A 63 -12.67 23.44 -6.15
CA GLY A 63 -12.94 24.01 -4.83
C GLY A 63 -12.16 23.32 -3.71
N ILE A 64 -12.14 23.97 -2.55
CA ILE A 64 -11.38 23.54 -1.38
C ILE A 64 -12.27 23.57 -0.14
N ILE A 65 -12.26 22.48 0.63
CA ILE A 65 -12.95 22.37 1.92
C ILE A 65 -11.91 22.13 3.00
N LYS A 66 -11.86 23.01 4.00
CA LYS A 66 -10.92 22.90 5.12
C LYS A 66 -11.55 22.16 6.29
N VAL A 67 -10.83 21.18 6.85
CA VAL A 67 -11.16 20.47 8.10
C VAL A 67 -10.16 20.89 9.17
N ASP A 68 -10.65 21.51 10.24
CA ASP A 68 -9.83 21.91 11.39
C ASP A 68 -9.84 20.79 12.43
N ASN A 69 -8.69 20.50 13.05
CA ASN A 69 -8.50 19.39 14.00
C ASN A 69 -9.02 18.03 13.46
N PRO A 70 -8.55 17.59 12.27
CA PRO A 70 -9.05 16.38 11.63
C PRO A 70 -8.69 15.14 12.44
N LYS A 71 -9.57 14.13 12.40
CA LYS A 71 -9.23 12.77 12.83
C LYS A 71 -8.43 12.12 11.71
N LEU A 72 -7.15 11.84 11.96
CA LEU A 72 -6.27 11.26 10.95
C LEU A 72 -6.48 9.75 10.82
N TRP A 73 -6.42 9.25 9.60
CA TRP A 73 -6.46 7.82 9.27
C TRP A 73 -5.10 7.17 9.54
N TRP A 74 -5.10 6.01 10.20
CA TRP A 74 -3.90 5.24 10.54
C TRP A 74 -3.96 3.81 10.05
N ALA A 75 -2.78 3.25 9.76
CA ALA A 75 -2.63 1.83 9.54
C ALA A 75 -2.89 1.04 10.83
N ARG A 76 -3.34 -0.21 10.68
CA ARG A 76 -3.66 -1.11 11.78
C ARG A 76 -2.46 -1.25 12.72
N GLY A 77 -2.73 -1.11 14.02
CA GLY A 77 -1.72 -1.16 15.08
C GLY A 77 -1.05 0.18 15.39
N TYR A 78 -1.36 1.25 14.63
CA TYR A 78 -0.83 2.61 14.87
C TYR A 78 -1.92 3.62 15.27
N GLY A 79 -3.20 3.31 15.04
CA GLY A 79 -4.32 4.16 15.42
C GLY A 79 -5.63 3.68 14.81
N ASP A 80 -6.67 4.51 14.88
CA ASP A 80 -7.98 4.28 14.28
C ASP A 80 -8.01 4.63 12.78
N GLN A 81 -9.07 4.21 12.09
CA GLN A 81 -9.29 4.40 10.65
C GLN A 81 -10.49 5.34 10.38
N PRO A 82 -10.50 6.61 10.84
CA PRO A 82 -11.58 7.53 10.48
C PRO A 82 -11.66 7.72 8.96
N LEU A 83 -12.87 7.55 8.43
CA LEU A 83 -13.23 7.78 7.04
C LEU A 83 -14.33 8.85 7.02
N TYR A 84 -14.13 9.86 6.18
CA TYR A 84 -15.06 10.96 5.97
C TYR A 84 -15.80 10.74 4.66
N ASP A 85 -17.11 10.97 4.66
CA ASP A 85 -17.93 10.93 3.46
C ASP A 85 -17.74 12.23 2.66
N LEU A 86 -17.43 12.08 1.37
CA LEU A 86 -17.42 13.13 0.36
C LEU A 86 -18.54 12.85 -0.63
N ASP A 87 -19.53 13.74 -0.65
CA ASP A 87 -20.64 13.70 -1.61
C ASP A 87 -20.51 14.85 -2.60
N VAL A 88 -20.52 14.53 -3.89
CA VAL A 88 -20.47 15.52 -4.98
C VAL A 88 -21.74 15.41 -5.81
N GLU A 89 -22.47 16.52 -5.94
CA GLU A 89 -23.73 16.62 -6.68
C GLU A 89 -23.57 17.54 -7.89
N LEU A 90 -24.01 17.07 -9.06
CA LEU A 90 -24.15 17.88 -10.27
C LEU A 90 -25.58 18.37 -10.35
N VAL A 91 -25.78 19.69 -10.37
CA VAL A 91 -27.11 20.33 -10.31
C VAL A 91 -27.35 21.16 -11.56
N CYS A 92 -28.46 20.90 -12.25
CA CYS A 92 -28.88 21.65 -13.43
C CYS A 92 -30.34 22.08 -13.29
N GLY A 93 -30.64 23.37 -13.47
CA GLY A 93 -32.01 23.87 -13.35
C GLY A 93 -32.63 23.67 -11.96
N GLY A 94 -31.81 23.55 -10.91
CA GLY A 94 -32.25 23.29 -9.53
C GLY A 94 -32.43 21.81 -9.18
N GLU A 95 -32.23 20.88 -10.12
CA GLU A 95 -32.34 19.44 -9.88
C GLU A 95 -30.96 18.78 -9.86
N VAL A 96 -30.77 17.80 -8.96
CA VAL A 96 -29.57 16.95 -8.94
C VAL A 96 -29.67 15.93 -10.07
N ILE A 97 -28.77 16.01 -11.05
CA ILE A 97 -28.76 15.16 -12.25
C ILE A 97 -27.72 14.04 -12.20
N ASP A 98 -26.69 14.16 -11.35
CA ASP A 98 -25.69 13.12 -11.11
C ASP A 98 -25.09 13.24 -9.70
N ARG A 99 -24.60 12.13 -9.15
CA ARG A 99 -24.00 12.04 -7.81
C ARG A 99 -22.76 11.16 -7.81
N CYS A 100 -21.73 11.60 -7.08
CA CYS A 100 -20.55 10.80 -6.80
C CYS A 100 -20.30 10.79 -5.29
N HIS A 101 -20.19 9.60 -4.71
CA HIS A 101 -19.85 9.40 -3.31
C HIS A 101 -18.47 8.75 -3.19
N LYS A 102 -17.66 9.23 -2.24
CA LYS A 102 -16.33 8.70 -1.91
C LYS A 102 -16.13 8.71 -0.40
N GLN A 103 -15.39 7.73 0.11
CA GLN A 103 -14.88 7.77 1.48
C GLN A 103 -13.40 8.17 1.46
N LEU A 104 -13.02 9.11 2.33
CA LEU A 104 -11.68 9.66 2.40
C LEU A 104 -11.09 9.48 3.80
N GLY A 105 -9.90 8.88 3.88
CA GLY A 105 -9.07 8.96 5.08
C GLY A 105 -8.12 10.16 4.98
N LEU A 106 -8.09 11.01 6.00
CA LEU A 106 -7.17 12.15 6.05
C LEU A 106 -5.83 11.70 6.62
N ARG A 107 -4.77 11.74 5.82
CA ARG A 107 -3.42 11.26 6.21
C ARG A 107 -2.33 11.82 5.30
N THR A 108 -1.11 11.93 5.84
CA THR A 108 0.10 12.06 5.02
C THR A 108 0.78 10.70 4.90
N LEU A 109 1.25 10.37 3.71
CA LEU A 109 1.92 9.09 3.46
C LEU A 109 3.02 9.28 2.43
N THR A 110 4.23 8.85 2.80
CA THR A 110 5.40 8.86 1.92
C THR A 110 6.24 7.62 2.17
N VAL A 111 7.28 7.43 1.36
CA VAL A 111 8.30 6.40 1.56
C VAL A 111 9.61 7.10 1.89
N SER A 112 10.23 6.73 3.01
CA SER A 112 11.58 7.18 3.34
C SER A 112 12.60 6.33 2.62
N THR A 113 13.56 6.99 1.98
CA THR A 113 14.74 6.40 1.35
C THR A 113 16.04 7.02 1.86
N GLU A 114 16.04 7.51 3.10
CA GLU A 114 17.20 8.17 3.70
C GLU A 114 18.39 7.21 3.85
N PRO A 115 19.64 7.70 3.73
CA PRO A 115 20.81 6.89 3.98
C PRO A 115 20.82 6.30 5.40
N ASP A 116 21.25 5.05 5.51
CA ASP A 116 21.45 4.41 6.81
C ASP A 116 22.59 5.11 7.58
N ALA A 117 22.55 5.02 8.92
CA ALA A 117 23.53 5.68 9.79
C ALA A 117 24.98 5.22 9.55
N ASP A 118 25.18 4.01 9.01
CA ASP A 118 26.52 3.48 8.67
C ASP A 118 26.96 3.80 7.23
N GLY A 119 26.10 4.48 6.46
CA GLY A 119 26.35 4.90 5.08
C GLY A 119 26.44 3.76 4.06
N LYS A 120 26.08 2.52 4.42
CA LYS A 120 26.20 1.37 3.51
C LYS A 120 24.93 1.08 2.70
N GLY A 121 23.83 1.74 3.04
CA GLY A 121 22.53 1.55 2.43
C GLY A 121 21.63 2.74 2.63
N SER A 122 20.36 2.52 2.29
CA SER A 122 19.27 3.44 2.54
C SER A 122 18.12 2.64 3.13
N GLU A 123 17.40 3.24 4.06
CA GLU A 123 16.17 2.65 4.55
C GLU A 123 15.12 2.61 3.43
N PHE A 124 14.11 1.76 3.59
CA PHE A 124 12.95 1.75 2.71
C PHE A 124 11.73 1.41 3.56
N CYS A 125 11.00 2.45 4.00
CA CYS A 125 9.85 2.27 4.88
C CYS A 125 8.76 3.31 4.61
N PHE A 126 7.52 2.93 4.88
CA PHE A 126 6.41 3.89 4.86
C PHE A 126 6.55 4.87 6.03
N VAL A 127 6.25 6.14 5.79
CA VAL A 127 6.10 7.17 6.81
C VAL A 127 4.66 7.67 6.73
N LEU A 128 3.84 7.27 7.70
CA LEU A 128 2.43 7.61 7.80
C LEU A 128 2.25 8.63 8.93
N ASN A 129 1.71 9.81 8.63
CA ASN A 129 1.51 10.90 9.59
C ASN A 129 2.79 11.23 10.39
N GLY A 130 3.95 11.14 9.74
CA GLY A 130 5.27 11.38 10.34
C GLY A 130 5.87 10.20 11.11
N VAL A 131 5.19 9.05 11.18
CA VAL A 131 5.65 7.86 11.90
C VAL A 131 6.12 6.79 10.92
N LYS A 132 7.33 6.26 11.11
CA LYS A 132 7.86 5.12 10.35
C LYS A 132 7.08 3.85 10.67
N ILE A 133 6.59 3.16 9.64
CA ILE A 133 5.79 1.95 9.77
C ILE A 133 6.64 0.74 9.44
N PHE A 134 6.71 -0.19 10.39
CA PHE A 134 7.20 -1.54 10.11
C PHE A 134 6.11 -2.34 9.39
N SER A 135 6.32 -2.60 8.10
CA SER A 135 5.39 -3.35 7.25
C SER A 135 5.35 -4.82 7.65
N MET A 136 4.19 -5.27 8.11
CA MET A 136 3.87 -6.67 8.41
C MET A 136 2.75 -7.08 7.46
N GLY A 137 3.04 -8.05 6.59
CA GLY A 137 2.14 -8.27 5.47
C GLY A 137 2.45 -9.47 4.61
N ALA A 138 1.71 -9.56 3.51
CA ALA A 138 1.85 -10.59 2.50
C ALA A 138 1.63 -10.02 1.09
N ASN A 139 2.01 -10.82 0.10
CA ASN A 139 1.69 -10.58 -1.30
C ASN A 139 0.33 -11.19 -1.63
N LEU A 140 -0.59 -10.37 -2.13
CA LEU A 140 -1.88 -10.76 -2.65
C LEU A 140 -1.73 -11.16 -4.13
N VAL A 141 -2.20 -12.36 -4.43
CA VAL A 141 -2.36 -12.89 -5.79
C VAL A 141 -3.85 -13.12 -6.08
N PRO A 142 -4.27 -13.29 -7.34
CA PRO A 142 -5.65 -13.64 -7.67
C PRO A 142 -6.13 -14.86 -6.87
N MET A 143 -7.28 -14.73 -6.20
CA MET A 143 -7.84 -15.78 -5.32
C MET A 143 -8.43 -16.97 -6.09
N ASP A 144 -8.60 -16.82 -7.40
CA ASP A 144 -9.23 -17.80 -8.28
C ASP A 144 -8.67 -17.65 -9.69
N ASN A 145 -8.63 -18.75 -10.44
CA ASN A 145 -8.30 -18.72 -11.88
C ASN A 145 -9.45 -18.16 -12.71
N LEU A 146 -10.68 -18.18 -12.17
CA LEU A 146 -11.88 -17.64 -12.79
C LEU A 146 -12.32 -16.41 -12.02
N LEU A 147 -11.81 -15.25 -12.43
CA LEU A 147 -11.97 -13.97 -11.72
C LEU A 147 -13.44 -13.59 -11.45
N SER A 148 -14.36 -13.98 -12.33
CA SER A 148 -15.81 -13.73 -12.15
C SER A 148 -16.46 -14.50 -11.00
N ARG A 149 -15.75 -15.45 -10.36
CA ARG A 149 -16.21 -16.17 -9.15
C ARG A 149 -15.78 -15.49 -7.86
N ILE A 150 -15.04 -14.40 -7.95
CA ILE A 150 -14.63 -13.62 -6.77
C ILE A 150 -15.81 -12.74 -6.36
N THR A 151 -16.35 -13.01 -5.19
CA THR A 151 -17.48 -12.26 -4.61
C THR A 151 -16.99 -11.28 -3.55
N ASP A 152 -17.81 -10.29 -3.20
CA ASP A 152 -17.52 -9.37 -2.09
C ASP A 152 -17.26 -10.09 -0.77
N GLN A 153 -17.98 -11.19 -0.51
CA GLN A 153 -17.74 -12.04 0.66
C GLN A 153 -16.32 -12.65 0.68
N ARG A 154 -15.77 -13.02 -0.49
CA ARG A 154 -14.40 -13.55 -0.58
C ARG A 154 -13.38 -12.45 -0.35
N TRP A 155 -13.63 -11.23 -0.86
CA TRP A 155 -12.82 -10.06 -0.53
C TRP A 155 -12.82 -9.74 0.97
N GLU A 156 -13.99 -9.76 1.61
CA GLU A 156 -14.07 -9.55 3.06
C GLU A 156 -13.32 -10.64 3.83
N THR A 157 -13.47 -11.91 3.40
CA THR A 157 -12.80 -13.03 4.05
C THR A 157 -11.28 -12.89 4.01
N ILE A 158 -10.69 -12.61 2.84
CA ILE A 158 -9.23 -12.52 2.70
C ILE A 158 -8.67 -11.31 3.46
N VAL A 159 -9.37 -10.18 3.46
CA VAL A 159 -8.96 -8.99 4.21
C VAL A 159 -9.05 -9.24 5.72
N ARG A 160 -10.13 -9.87 6.22
CA ARG A 160 -10.24 -10.24 7.63
C ARG A 160 -9.15 -11.21 8.06
N GLN A 161 -8.80 -12.19 7.23
CA GLN A 161 -7.68 -13.08 7.52
C GLN A 161 -6.35 -12.34 7.65
N ALA A 162 -6.11 -11.31 6.82
CA ALA A 162 -4.93 -10.46 6.97
C ALA A 162 -4.95 -9.68 8.30
N VAL A 163 -6.11 -9.14 8.69
CA VAL A 163 -6.32 -8.46 9.97
C VAL A 163 -6.08 -9.38 11.16
N ASP A 164 -6.61 -10.60 11.12
CA ASP A 164 -6.45 -11.63 12.15
C ASP A 164 -4.98 -12.08 12.27
N ALA A 165 -4.25 -12.08 11.16
CA ALA A 165 -2.81 -12.31 11.11
C ALA A 165 -1.96 -11.11 11.57
N ASN A 166 -2.58 -10.04 12.07
CA ASN A 166 -1.94 -8.78 12.48
C ASN A 166 -1.17 -8.06 11.36
N PHE A 167 -1.56 -8.25 10.10
CA PHE A 167 -0.98 -7.49 9.01
C PHE A 167 -1.43 -6.03 9.05
N ASN A 168 -0.56 -5.16 8.55
CA ASN A 168 -0.82 -3.74 8.31
C ASN A 168 -0.53 -3.32 6.87
N THR A 169 0.00 -4.23 6.04
CA THR A 169 0.33 -3.98 4.64
C THR A 169 -0.02 -5.19 3.78
N LEU A 170 -0.58 -4.97 2.59
CA LEU A 170 -0.75 -5.97 1.54
C LEU A 170 -0.14 -5.44 0.24
N ARG A 171 0.62 -6.29 -0.44
CA ARG A 171 1.12 -5.98 -1.79
C ARG A 171 0.25 -6.66 -2.84
N VAL A 172 -0.38 -5.89 -3.71
CA VAL A 172 -1.04 -6.40 -4.92
C VAL A 172 0.06 -6.66 -5.95
N TRP A 173 0.38 -7.93 -6.16
CA TRP A 173 1.47 -8.35 -7.05
C TRP A 173 1.13 -8.14 -8.53
N GLY A 174 2.10 -7.63 -9.29
CA GLY A 174 1.92 -7.15 -10.67
C GLY A 174 1.68 -8.20 -11.76
N GLY A 175 1.65 -9.50 -11.47
CA GLY A 175 1.22 -10.49 -12.48
C GLY A 175 -0.23 -10.95 -12.31
N GLY A 176 -0.99 -10.26 -11.45
CA GLY A 176 -2.42 -10.44 -11.28
C GLY A 176 -3.24 -9.47 -12.14
N TYR A 177 -4.17 -8.80 -11.49
CA TYR A 177 -4.99 -7.72 -12.05
C TYR A 177 -5.23 -6.69 -10.95
N TYR A 178 -5.63 -5.45 -11.28
CA TYR A 178 -6.07 -4.49 -10.26
C TYR A 178 -7.37 -4.99 -9.62
N PRO A 179 -7.41 -5.25 -8.30
CA PRO A 179 -8.62 -5.62 -7.60
C PRO A 179 -9.79 -4.65 -7.84
N ASP A 180 -10.98 -5.14 -7.54
CA ASP A 180 -12.19 -4.31 -7.56
C ASP A 180 -12.17 -3.32 -6.40
N SER A 181 -12.94 -2.23 -6.49
CA SER A 181 -12.94 -1.16 -5.48
C SER A 181 -13.22 -1.67 -4.07
N ARG A 182 -14.03 -2.73 -3.96
CA ARG A 182 -14.34 -3.39 -2.68
C ARG A 182 -13.11 -3.80 -1.89
N PHE A 183 -12.04 -4.27 -2.55
CA PHE A 183 -10.79 -4.61 -1.87
C PHE A 183 -10.16 -3.40 -1.18
N TYR A 184 -10.08 -2.26 -1.88
CA TYR A 184 -9.48 -1.05 -1.36
C TYR A 184 -10.35 -0.39 -0.29
N GLU A 185 -11.68 -0.41 -0.45
CA GLU A 185 -12.64 0.02 0.58
C GLU A 185 -12.46 -0.78 1.88
N LEU A 186 -12.28 -2.10 1.79
CA LEU A 186 -12.00 -2.94 2.96
C LEU A 186 -10.63 -2.59 3.55
N CYS A 187 -9.60 -2.39 2.74
CA CYS A 187 -8.27 -1.97 3.22
C CYS A 187 -8.32 -0.59 3.92
N ASP A 188 -9.11 0.35 3.42
CA ASP A 188 -9.40 1.63 4.06
C ASP A 188 -10.03 1.43 5.44
N GLN A 189 -11.08 0.60 5.51
CA GLN A 189 -11.82 0.33 6.75
C GLN A 189 -10.98 -0.40 7.81
N TYR A 190 -10.12 -1.33 7.39
CA TYR A 190 -9.33 -2.17 8.30
C TYR A 190 -7.90 -1.68 8.53
N GLY A 191 -7.49 -0.58 7.90
CA GLY A 191 -6.18 0.02 8.14
C GLY A 191 -5.03 -0.74 7.48
N LEU A 192 -5.25 -1.36 6.33
CA LEU A 192 -4.22 -2.10 5.60
C LEU A 192 -3.63 -1.23 4.49
N LEU A 193 -2.36 -0.85 4.60
CA LEU A 193 -1.65 -0.17 3.53
C LEU A 193 -1.55 -1.07 2.29
N VAL A 194 -1.77 -0.49 1.11
CA VAL A 194 -1.72 -1.19 -0.17
C VAL A 194 -0.52 -0.73 -0.96
N TRP A 195 0.43 -1.65 -1.16
CA TRP A 195 1.45 -1.54 -2.19
C TRP A 195 0.85 -2.06 -3.49
N GLN A 196 0.66 -1.19 -4.47
CA GLN A 196 0.05 -1.52 -5.75
C GLN A 196 1.12 -1.57 -6.86
N ASP A 197 1.40 -2.75 -7.39
CA ASP A 197 2.17 -2.85 -8.63
C ASP A 197 1.30 -2.43 -9.83
N PHE A 198 1.89 -1.92 -10.91
CA PHE A 198 1.27 -2.02 -12.23
C PHE A 198 1.29 -3.48 -12.70
N MET A 199 0.40 -3.87 -13.62
CA MET A 199 0.20 -5.27 -14.00
C MET A 199 1.25 -5.80 -14.98
N VAL A 200 2.52 -5.64 -14.60
CA VAL A 200 3.70 -6.11 -15.32
C VAL A 200 4.60 -6.90 -14.36
N ALA A 201 4.92 -8.15 -14.71
CA ALA A 201 5.72 -9.03 -13.86
C ALA A 201 6.60 -10.03 -14.62
N CYS A 202 7.82 -10.25 -14.12
CA CYS A 202 8.72 -11.37 -14.46
C CYS A 202 8.98 -11.61 -15.96
N ALA A 203 8.82 -10.60 -16.81
CA ALA A 203 8.96 -10.74 -18.25
C ALA A 203 9.96 -9.73 -18.80
N ASN A 204 10.70 -10.12 -19.84
CA ASN A 204 11.45 -9.19 -20.67
C ASN A 204 10.54 -8.73 -21.79
N ILE A 205 9.93 -7.55 -21.63
CA ILE A 205 9.00 -6.98 -22.61
C ILE A 205 9.77 -6.03 -23.52
N TYR A 206 9.67 -6.23 -24.83
CA TYR A 206 10.08 -5.21 -25.79
C TYR A 206 8.98 -4.14 -25.84
N LEU A 207 9.19 -3.05 -25.10
CA LEU A 207 8.21 -1.97 -24.98
C LEU A 207 8.12 -1.16 -26.27
N THR A 208 7.07 -1.39 -27.05
CA THR A 208 6.75 -0.55 -28.22
C THR A 208 6.06 0.73 -27.78
N SER A 209 6.02 1.75 -28.64
CA SER A 209 5.29 2.99 -28.37
C SER A 209 3.77 2.76 -28.21
N GLU A 210 3.21 1.80 -28.95
CA GLU A 210 1.79 1.42 -28.84
C GLU A 210 1.50 0.79 -27.48
N MET A 211 2.32 -0.16 -27.03
CA MET A 211 2.18 -0.76 -25.70
C MET A 211 2.37 0.26 -24.58
N ALA A 212 3.30 1.21 -24.75
CA ALA A 212 3.50 2.29 -23.78
C ALA A 212 2.25 3.19 -23.66
N GLU A 213 1.57 3.48 -24.77
CA GLU A 213 0.31 4.22 -24.76
C GLU A 213 -0.81 3.40 -24.09
N GLU A 214 -0.93 2.10 -24.41
CA GLU A 214 -1.90 1.21 -23.76
C GLU A 214 -1.69 1.13 -22.24
N PHE A 215 -0.45 0.95 -21.78
CA PHE A 215 -0.10 0.94 -20.36
C PHE A 215 -0.39 2.28 -19.69
N THR A 216 -0.15 3.39 -20.41
CA THR A 216 -0.48 4.73 -19.91
C THR A 216 -1.98 4.90 -19.72
N GLN A 217 -2.79 4.47 -20.70
CA GLN A 217 -4.25 4.53 -20.59
C GLN A 217 -4.79 3.60 -19.49
N GLU A 218 -4.24 2.39 -19.36
CA GLU A 218 -4.56 1.47 -18.26
C GLU A 218 -4.25 2.11 -16.88
N ALA A 219 -3.07 2.72 -16.75
CA ALA A 219 -2.65 3.41 -15.53
C ALA A 219 -3.59 4.57 -15.20
N ILE A 220 -3.91 5.44 -16.18
CA ILE A 220 -4.85 6.56 -16.00
C ILE A 220 -6.21 6.04 -15.53
N CYS A 221 -6.75 5.00 -16.16
CA CYS A 221 -8.06 4.45 -15.80
C CYS A 221 -8.09 3.91 -14.36
N ASN A 222 -7.07 3.16 -13.96
CA ASN A 222 -7.01 2.59 -12.61
C ASN A 222 -6.70 3.65 -11.55
N LEU A 223 -5.78 4.58 -11.79
CA LEU A 223 -5.44 5.62 -10.82
C LEU A 223 -6.60 6.61 -10.62
N LYS A 224 -7.33 6.99 -11.67
CA LYS A 224 -8.57 7.78 -11.53
C LYS A 224 -9.56 7.12 -10.58
N ARG A 225 -9.71 5.78 -10.66
CA ARG A 225 -10.56 5.01 -9.76
C ARG A 225 -9.99 4.93 -8.34
N LEU A 226 -8.67 4.75 -8.19
CA LEU A 226 -8.06 4.33 -6.92
C LEU A 226 -7.44 5.43 -6.06
N HIS A 227 -7.07 6.58 -6.62
CA HIS A 227 -6.24 7.59 -5.94
C HIS A 227 -6.80 8.14 -4.61
N HIS A 228 -8.12 8.07 -4.43
CA HIS A 228 -8.80 8.60 -3.25
C HIS A 228 -8.76 7.66 -2.04
N HIS A 229 -8.43 6.37 -2.22
CA HIS A 229 -8.36 5.40 -1.14
C HIS A 229 -7.28 5.79 -0.12
N ALA A 230 -7.65 5.77 1.15
CA ALA A 230 -6.76 6.09 2.24
C ALA A 230 -5.56 5.13 2.29
N SER A 231 -5.83 3.86 1.98
CA SER A 231 -4.94 2.72 2.04
C SER A 231 -3.89 2.68 0.94
N LEU A 232 -4.12 3.32 -0.21
CA LEU A 232 -3.18 3.28 -1.34
C LEU A 232 -1.87 3.97 -0.96
N ALA A 233 -0.80 3.18 -0.79
CA ALA A 233 0.41 3.60 -0.11
C ALA A 233 1.61 3.79 -1.04
N LEU A 234 1.77 2.90 -2.01
CA LEU A 234 2.86 2.94 -2.98
C LEU A 234 2.38 2.43 -4.32
N LEU A 235 2.80 3.10 -5.39
CA LEU A 235 2.71 2.60 -6.75
C LEU A 235 4.08 2.05 -7.14
N CYS A 236 4.13 0.81 -7.60
CA CYS A 236 5.36 0.13 -8.00
C CYS A 236 5.30 -0.23 -9.49
N GLY A 237 6.39 0.06 -10.22
CA GLY A 237 6.41 -0.05 -11.68
C GLY A 237 6.17 -1.47 -12.22
N ASN A 238 6.73 -2.49 -11.56
CA ASN A 238 6.64 -3.88 -12.00
C ASN A 238 7.07 -4.84 -10.87
N ASN A 239 6.92 -6.14 -11.11
CA ASN A 239 7.56 -7.18 -10.32
C ASN A 239 8.80 -7.77 -11.03
N GLU A 240 9.97 -7.63 -10.39
CA GLU A 240 11.22 -8.37 -10.65
C GLU A 240 11.82 -8.27 -12.07
N MET A 241 11.40 -7.32 -12.91
CA MET A 241 11.92 -7.24 -14.28
C MET A 241 13.41 -6.91 -14.29
N GLU A 242 13.85 -5.93 -13.50
CA GLU A 242 15.26 -5.50 -13.44
C GLU A 242 16.14 -6.63 -12.88
N SER A 243 15.65 -7.34 -11.86
CA SER A 243 16.33 -8.50 -11.29
C SER A 243 16.45 -9.63 -12.32
N GLY A 244 15.41 -9.87 -13.12
CA GLY A 244 15.42 -10.83 -14.22
C GLY A 244 16.50 -10.51 -15.26
N VAL A 245 16.63 -9.24 -15.64
CA VAL A 245 17.67 -8.78 -16.59
C VAL A 245 19.07 -8.91 -15.99
N ILE A 246 19.29 -8.39 -14.77
CA ILE A 246 20.59 -8.42 -14.09
C ILE A 246 21.07 -9.87 -13.94
N ASN A 247 20.20 -10.77 -13.47
CA ASN A 247 20.56 -12.16 -13.24
C ASN A 247 20.76 -12.96 -14.54
N CYS A 248 19.98 -12.69 -15.60
CA CYS A 248 20.20 -13.31 -16.90
C CYS A 248 21.52 -12.84 -17.55
N CYS A 249 21.80 -11.53 -17.52
CA CYS A 249 23.04 -10.97 -18.06
C CYS A 249 24.28 -11.47 -17.30
N ALA A 250 24.21 -11.61 -15.97
CA ALA A 250 25.29 -12.17 -15.16
C ALA A 250 25.61 -13.64 -15.51
N ARG A 251 24.63 -14.39 -16.04
CA ARG A 251 24.79 -15.80 -16.43
C ARG A 251 25.36 -15.97 -17.85
N LEU A 252 25.18 -14.96 -18.70
CA LEU A 252 25.67 -14.92 -20.09
C LEU A 252 27.04 -14.28 -20.23
N MET A 253 27.51 -13.52 -19.22
CA MET A 253 28.91 -13.12 -19.12
C MET A 253 29.78 -14.37 -18.95
N PRO A 254 30.79 -14.61 -19.81
CA PRO A 254 31.73 -15.69 -19.55
C PRO A 254 32.35 -15.44 -18.19
N ARG A 255 32.29 -16.44 -17.29
CA ARG A 255 33.09 -16.43 -16.07
C ARG A 255 34.54 -16.28 -16.52
N THR A 256 35.08 -15.07 -16.46
CA THR A 256 36.51 -14.87 -16.62
C THR A 256 37.14 -15.53 -15.41
N SER A 257 37.63 -16.75 -15.62
CA SER A 257 38.59 -17.36 -14.71
C SER A 257 39.69 -16.32 -14.49
N PRO A 258 40.06 -15.97 -13.25
CA PRO A 258 41.23 -15.13 -13.05
C PRO A 258 42.43 -15.83 -13.71
N PRO A 259 43.37 -15.06 -14.30
CA PRO A 259 44.54 -15.66 -14.97
C PRO A 259 45.24 -16.60 -13.98
N GLY A 260 45.56 -17.80 -14.49
CA GLY A 260 45.97 -18.94 -13.69
C GLY A 260 47.05 -18.60 -12.66
N ARG A 261 46.80 -18.99 -11.41
CA ARG A 261 47.91 -19.19 -10.48
C ARG A 261 48.75 -20.36 -10.99
N PRO A 262 50.09 -20.23 -11.03
CA PRO A 262 50.94 -21.35 -11.41
C PRO A 262 50.72 -22.51 -10.45
N VAL A 263 50.51 -23.70 -11.02
CA VAL A 263 50.46 -24.97 -10.30
C VAL A 263 51.87 -25.24 -9.77
N PRO A 264 52.08 -25.46 -8.46
CA PRO A 264 53.38 -25.86 -7.95
C PRO A 264 53.72 -27.28 -8.45
N PRO A 265 54.99 -27.59 -8.72
CA PRO A 265 55.39 -28.93 -9.15
C PRO A 265 55.09 -29.97 -8.05
N PRO A 266 54.91 -31.25 -8.42
CA PRO A 266 54.61 -32.30 -7.45
C PRO A 266 55.81 -32.49 -6.51
N ALA A 267 55.64 -32.14 -5.24
CA ALA A 267 56.62 -32.47 -4.21
C ALA A 267 56.54 -33.98 -3.91
N ALA A 268 57.72 -34.59 -3.93
CA ALA A 268 57.96 -36.01 -3.81
C ALA A 268 57.34 -36.64 -2.56
N VAL A 269 56.94 -37.90 -2.72
CA VAL A 269 56.62 -38.85 -1.66
C VAL A 269 57.81 -38.92 -0.69
N LEU A 270 57.58 -38.54 0.57
CA LEU A 270 58.40 -39.00 1.69
C LEU A 270 57.49 -39.73 2.68
N THR A 271 57.72 -41.04 2.78
CA THR A 271 57.11 -41.94 3.75
C THR A 271 57.59 -41.59 5.16
N THR A 272 56.72 -41.69 6.18
CA THR A 272 57.06 -42.30 7.47
C THR A 272 55.83 -42.48 8.39
N ARG A 273 55.51 -43.76 8.60
CA ARG A 273 55.07 -44.46 9.81
C ARG A 273 54.11 -43.82 10.82
N THR A 274 53.00 -44.54 10.99
CA THR A 274 52.06 -44.60 12.11
C THR A 274 52.66 -45.17 13.40
N THR A 275 52.18 -44.71 14.57
CA THR A 275 51.85 -45.46 15.82
C THR A 275 51.19 -44.52 16.87
N PRO A 276 50.44 -45.01 17.88
CA PRO A 276 49.06 -44.57 18.19
C PRO A 276 48.91 -43.86 19.59
N PRO A 277 47.68 -43.55 20.10
CA PRO A 277 47.41 -42.44 21.02
C PRO A 277 47.49 -42.80 22.51
N ARG A 278 47.55 -41.77 23.37
CA ARG A 278 47.40 -41.91 24.84
C ARG A 278 46.32 -40.96 25.38
N ALA A 279 45.58 -41.49 26.35
CA ALA A 279 44.31 -41.05 26.90
C ALA A 279 44.31 -39.74 27.71
N THR A 280 43.09 -39.22 27.90
CA THR A 280 42.63 -38.08 28.71
C THR A 280 42.94 -38.20 30.22
N PRO A 281 42.80 -37.12 31.00
CA PRO A 281 41.52 -36.94 31.71
C PRO A 281 40.96 -35.50 31.78
N THR A 282 39.69 -35.49 32.15
CA THR A 282 38.65 -34.48 32.41
C THR A 282 38.98 -33.30 33.33
N THR A 283 38.39 -32.13 33.01
CA THR A 283 37.58 -31.20 33.86
C THR A 283 37.02 -30.13 32.89
N GLY A 284 35.75 -29.74 32.80
CA GLY A 284 34.71 -29.53 33.80
C GLY A 284 34.38 -28.02 33.88
N ARG A 285 33.48 -27.48 33.05
CA ARG A 285 32.59 -26.36 33.41
C ARG A 285 31.54 -26.05 32.33
N SER A 286 30.30 -26.07 32.79
CA SER A 286 29.06 -25.60 32.17
C SER A 286 29.07 -24.07 31.96
N GLY A 287 28.55 -23.62 30.82
CA GLY A 287 28.24 -22.20 30.57
C GLY A 287 27.07 -22.09 29.59
N THR A 288 25.87 -22.06 30.13
CA THR A 288 24.63 -21.68 29.44
C THR A 288 24.65 -20.19 29.11
N ALA A 289 24.58 -19.83 27.83
CA ALA A 289 24.40 -18.45 27.38
C ALA A 289 22.89 -18.13 27.32
N ALA A 290 22.45 -17.22 28.19
CA ALA A 290 21.11 -16.63 28.18
C ALA A 290 21.12 -15.36 27.32
N PHE A 291 20.11 -15.21 26.46
CA PHE A 291 19.83 -14.00 25.68
C PHE A 291 19.21 -12.91 26.58
N PRO A 292 19.53 -11.62 26.40
CA PRO A 292 18.89 -10.55 27.15
C PRO A 292 17.54 -10.15 26.52
N SER A 293 16.53 -10.01 27.37
CA SER A 293 15.21 -9.45 27.05
C SER A 293 15.26 -7.91 26.89
N PRO A 294 14.37 -7.30 26.07
CA PRO A 294 14.32 -5.85 25.90
C PRO A 294 13.62 -5.13 27.07
N PRO A 295 13.87 -3.83 27.27
CA PRO A 295 13.40 -3.09 28.44
C PRO A 295 11.90 -2.72 28.34
N ILE A 296 11.22 -2.88 29.48
CA ILE A 296 9.85 -2.46 29.76
C ILE A 296 9.83 -0.93 29.94
N VAL A 297 9.10 -0.22 29.09
CA VAL A 297 8.74 1.20 29.32
C VAL A 297 7.50 1.25 30.21
N LYS A 298 7.65 1.79 31.42
CA LYS A 298 6.55 2.07 32.36
C LYS A 298 5.70 3.23 31.83
N SER A 299 4.42 3.00 31.61
CA SER A 299 3.43 4.07 31.47
C SER A 299 3.14 4.70 32.84
N ALA A 300 3.23 6.02 32.92
CA ALA A 300 2.79 6.78 34.06
C ALA A 300 1.26 6.96 33.97
N SER A 301 0.52 6.32 34.88
CA SER A 301 -0.90 6.54 35.07
C SER A 301 -1.14 7.84 35.85
N ALA A 302 -1.76 8.84 35.23
CA ALA A 302 -2.36 9.96 35.93
C ALA A 302 -3.78 9.58 36.36
N SER A 303 -4.00 9.59 37.67
CA SER A 303 -5.27 9.37 38.36
C SER A 303 -6.28 10.50 38.11
N ALA A 304 -7.53 10.16 37.81
CA ALA A 304 -8.69 11.03 37.99
C ALA A 304 -9.77 10.28 38.80
N PRO A 305 -10.50 10.94 39.72
CA PRO A 305 -11.32 10.28 40.72
C PRO A 305 -12.70 9.86 40.20
N SER A 306 -13.16 8.70 40.65
CA SER A 306 -14.53 8.21 40.46
C SER A 306 -15.50 8.92 41.40
N THR A 307 -16.67 9.34 40.91
CA THR A 307 -17.88 9.35 41.75
C THR A 307 -19.17 9.17 40.95
N ALA A 308 -19.92 8.16 41.39
CA ALA A 308 -21.38 8.03 41.43
C ALA A 308 -22.19 7.82 40.12
N LEU A 309 -22.47 6.54 39.83
CA LEU A 309 -23.73 6.10 39.23
C LEU A 309 -24.91 6.49 40.14
N ARG A 310 -25.96 7.08 39.56
CA ARG A 310 -27.31 7.07 40.11
C ARG A 310 -28.22 6.32 39.15
N ALA A 311 -28.77 5.22 39.66
CA ALA A 311 -29.88 4.49 39.07
C ALA A 311 -31.20 5.24 39.31
N SER A 312 -32.12 5.15 38.36
CA SER A 312 -33.54 5.48 38.53
C SER A 312 -34.39 4.35 37.93
N PRO A 313 -35.39 3.84 38.66
CA PRO A 313 -36.54 3.13 38.08
C PRO A 313 -37.87 3.81 38.47
N PRO A 314 -39.03 3.29 38.04
CA PRO A 314 -39.37 2.73 36.73
C PRO A 314 -39.99 3.78 35.78
#